data_AF-A0A962B611-F1
#
_entry.id   AF-A0A962B611-F1
#
_cell.length_a   1.000
_cell.length_b   1.000
_cell.length_c   1.000
_cell.angle_alpha   90.00
_cell.angle_beta   90.00
_cell.angle_gamma   90.00
#
_symmetry.space_group_name_H-M   'P 1'
#
loop_
_entity.id
_entity.type
_entity.pdbx_description
1 polymer ?
#
loop_
_entity_poly.entity_id
_entity_poly.type
_entity_poly.pdbx_seq_one_letter_code
_entity_poly.pdbx_strand_id
1 'polypeptide(L)'
;MARLRFAAAGLLGLLLAATPVFAKSIDSTLREAEQAGQAAVTVFVDAHFGARKDGAARQLSDAHATAARHGYQLVDVETYTENGDLVGFFVSYRRVGTP
;
A
#
# COMPACT_ATOMS: atom_id res chain seq x y z
N MET A 1 -58.64 1.01 31.07
CA MET A 1 -57.37 0.31 31.33
C MET A 1 -56.30 0.87 30.40
N ALA A 2 -55.14 1.19 30.95
CA ALA A 2 -54.10 1.99 30.33
C ALA A 2 -53.04 1.11 29.63
N ARG A 3 -52.56 1.63 28.47
CA ARG A 3 -51.19 1.56 27.90
C ARG A 3 -50.57 0.17 27.64
N LEU A 4 -50.15 -0.05 26.39
CA LEU A 4 -48.71 -0.06 26.08
C LEU A 4 -48.47 0.07 24.57
N ARG A 5 -47.84 1.18 24.18
CA ARG A 5 -47.27 1.39 22.85
C ARG A 5 -45.85 0.81 22.88
N PHE A 6 -45.56 -0.20 22.07
CA PHE A 6 -44.18 -0.57 21.78
C PHE A 6 -43.74 0.14 20.51
N ALA A 7 -42.85 1.11 20.69
CA ALA A 7 -42.13 1.78 19.63
C ALA A 7 -41.22 0.77 18.92
N ALA A 8 -41.51 0.46 17.65
CA ALA A 8 -40.55 -0.19 16.76
C ALA A 8 -39.54 0.87 16.29
N ALA A 9 -38.67 1.29 17.21
CA ALA A 9 -37.61 2.25 16.93
C ALA A 9 -36.31 1.48 16.67
N GLY A 10 -35.79 1.65 15.45
CA GLY A 10 -34.36 1.66 15.17
C GLY A 10 -33.64 0.32 15.19
N LEU A 11 -33.58 -0.34 14.03
CA LEU A 11 -32.45 -1.20 13.69
C LEU A 11 -31.81 -0.73 12.38
N LEU A 12 -31.41 0.53 12.34
CA LEU A 12 -30.47 1.05 11.34
C LEU A 12 -29.05 0.88 11.89
N GLY A 13 -28.64 -0.39 12.02
CA GLY A 13 -27.30 -0.76 12.48
C GLY A 13 -26.31 -0.68 11.32
N LEU A 14 -25.75 0.51 11.14
CA LEU A 14 -24.43 0.81 10.58
C LEU A 14 -23.66 -0.39 9.99
N LEU A 15 -23.83 -0.67 8.70
CA LEU A 15 -22.75 -1.31 7.95
C LEU A 15 -21.62 -0.29 7.92
N LEU A 16 -20.61 -0.46 8.79
CA LEU A 16 -19.30 0.12 8.50
C LEU A 16 -18.90 -0.44 7.14
N ALA A 17 -18.98 0.40 6.11
CA ALA A 17 -18.28 0.16 4.87
C ALA A 17 -16.79 0.09 5.26
N ALA A 18 -16.28 -1.12 5.46
CA ALA A 18 -14.86 -1.37 5.41
C ALA A 18 -14.46 -0.98 3.99
N THR A 19 -14.02 0.27 3.80
CA THR A 19 -13.35 0.62 2.56
C THR A 19 -12.18 -0.33 2.48
N PRO A 20 -12.11 -1.24 1.50
CA PRO A 20 -10.87 -1.96 1.27
C PRO A 20 -9.81 -0.86 1.16
N VAL A 21 -8.89 -0.83 2.12
CA VAL A 21 -7.65 -0.07 2.00
C VAL A 21 -6.88 -0.84 0.93
N PHE A 22 -7.26 -0.62 -0.33
CA PHE A 22 -6.50 -1.09 -1.46
C PHE A 22 -5.12 -0.47 -1.28
N ALA A 23 -4.12 -1.31 -1.09
CA ALA A 23 -2.74 -0.86 -1.00
C ALA A 23 -2.49 0.07 -2.19
N LYS A 24 -2.09 1.30 -1.89
CA LYS A 24 -1.88 2.33 -2.89
C LYS A 24 -0.79 1.85 -3.85
N SER A 25 -1.05 1.96 -5.15
CA SER A 25 -0.07 1.52 -6.14
C SER A 25 1.22 2.34 -6.02
N ILE A 26 2.35 1.69 -6.31
CA ILE A 26 3.67 2.31 -6.31
C ILE A 26 3.68 3.54 -7.24
N ASP A 27 3.09 3.39 -8.43
CA ASP A 27 2.92 4.44 -9.43
C ASP A 27 2.19 5.68 -8.89
N SER A 28 1.11 5.49 -8.10
CA SER A 28 0.43 6.62 -7.44
C SER A 28 1.30 7.29 -6.38
N THR A 29 2.01 6.49 -5.58
CA THR A 29 2.89 7.03 -4.52
C THR A 29 4.05 7.82 -5.10
N LEU A 30 4.64 7.36 -6.20
CA LEU A 30 5.73 8.05 -6.90
C LEU A 30 5.25 9.36 -7.54
N ARG A 31 4.07 9.37 -8.20
CA ARG A 31 3.50 10.60 -8.75
C ARG A 31 3.26 11.67 -7.68
N GLU A 32 2.74 11.28 -6.53
CA GLU A 32 2.54 12.22 -5.43
C GLU A 32 3.87 12.72 -4.85
N ALA A 33 4.88 11.85 -4.76
CA ALA A 33 6.22 12.25 -4.35
C ALA A 33 6.84 13.26 -5.32
N GLU A 34 6.66 13.08 -6.63
CA GLU A 34 7.08 14.05 -7.65
C GLU A 34 6.36 15.40 -7.49
N GLN A 35 5.04 15.39 -7.33
CA GLN A 35 4.22 16.60 -7.15
C GLN A 35 4.62 17.36 -5.87
N ALA A 36 4.97 16.64 -4.82
CA ALA A 36 5.45 17.21 -3.56
C ALA A 36 6.94 17.61 -3.60
N GLY A 37 7.64 17.40 -4.72
CA GLY A 37 9.06 17.73 -4.84
C GLY A 37 9.96 16.91 -3.90
N GLN A 38 9.55 15.69 -3.53
CA GLN A 38 10.31 14.86 -2.61
C GLN A 38 11.61 14.36 -3.26
N ALA A 39 12.72 14.48 -2.54
CA ALA A 39 14.02 13.98 -2.99
C ALA A 39 14.16 12.45 -2.81
N ALA A 40 13.36 11.86 -1.92
CA ALA A 40 13.35 10.43 -1.64
C ALA A 40 11.94 9.97 -1.25
N VAL A 41 11.65 8.70 -1.51
CA VAL A 41 10.35 8.08 -1.27
C VAL A 41 10.54 6.62 -0.89
N THR A 42 9.80 6.15 0.12
CA THR A 42 9.73 4.75 0.51
C THR A 42 8.35 4.21 0.20
N VAL A 43 8.28 3.08 -0.50
CA VAL A 43 7.03 2.39 -0.84
C VAL A 43 7.02 0.99 -0.22
N PHE A 44 5.83 0.47 0.06
CA PHE A 44 5.67 -0.93 0.44
C PHE A 44 5.35 -1.77 -0.80
N VAL A 45 6.02 -2.91 -0.94
CA VAL A 45 5.78 -3.91 -1.98
C VAL A 45 5.35 -5.20 -1.31
N ASP A 46 4.09 -5.59 -1.48
CA ASP A 46 3.53 -6.80 -0.90
C ASP A 46 4.27 -8.07 -1.37
N ALA A 47 4.41 -9.04 -0.47
CA ALA A 47 4.79 -10.41 -0.81
C ALA A 47 3.53 -11.28 -0.74
N HIS A 48 2.93 -11.57 -1.90
CA HIS A 48 1.75 -12.46 -1.95
C HIS A 48 2.04 -13.82 -1.32
N PHE A 49 1.14 -14.26 -0.44
CA PHE A 49 1.17 -15.58 0.20
C PHE A 49 1.14 -16.67 -0.89
N GLY A 50 2.10 -17.62 -0.83
CA GLY A 50 2.25 -18.68 -1.83
C GLY A 50 3.15 -18.35 -3.04
N ALA A 51 3.63 -17.10 -3.17
CA ALA A 51 4.50 -16.68 -4.28
C ALA A 51 5.81 -16.00 -3.80
N ARG A 52 6.25 -16.30 -2.57
CA ARG A 52 7.34 -15.60 -1.85
C ARG A 52 8.71 -15.65 -2.53
N LYS A 53 8.93 -16.56 -3.47
CA LYS A 53 10.17 -16.62 -4.27
C LYS A 53 9.97 -15.83 -5.57
N ASP A 54 9.41 -16.48 -6.58
CA ASP A 54 9.35 -15.91 -7.93
C ASP A 54 8.37 -14.74 -8.05
N GLY A 55 7.26 -14.78 -7.29
CA GLY A 55 6.28 -13.69 -7.27
C GLY A 55 6.80 -12.44 -6.56
N ALA A 56 7.55 -12.58 -5.47
CA ALA A 56 8.19 -11.45 -4.79
C ALA A 56 9.27 -10.80 -5.68
N ALA A 57 10.13 -11.61 -6.30
CA ALA A 57 11.14 -11.11 -7.24
C ALA A 57 10.50 -10.38 -8.44
N ARG A 58 9.41 -10.91 -8.99
CA ARG A 58 8.65 -10.26 -10.06
C ARG A 58 8.07 -8.91 -9.62
N GLN A 59 7.43 -8.86 -8.45
CA GLN A 59 6.83 -7.64 -7.93
C GLN A 59 7.88 -6.55 -7.65
N LEU A 60 9.03 -6.91 -7.07
CA LEU A 60 10.14 -5.99 -6.89
C LEU A 60 10.69 -5.49 -8.23
N SER A 61 10.81 -6.37 -9.23
CA SER A 61 11.25 -5.97 -10.58
C SER A 61 10.28 -4.96 -11.22
N ASP A 62 8.97 -5.21 -11.13
CA ASP A 62 7.94 -4.31 -11.64
C ASP A 62 7.93 -2.97 -10.89
N ALA A 63 8.16 -3.00 -9.56
CA ALA A 63 8.32 -1.81 -8.72
C ALA A 63 9.52 -0.96 -9.15
N HIS A 64 10.70 -1.59 -9.31
CA HIS A 64 11.92 -0.90 -9.70
C HIS A 64 11.81 -0.31 -11.12
N ALA A 65 11.23 -1.05 -12.06
CA ALA A 65 10.97 -0.55 -13.41
C ALA A 65 10.02 0.65 -13.39
N THR A 66 9.01 0.63 -12.51
CA THR A 66 8.10 1.76 -12.33
C THR A 66 8.82 2.97 -11.76
N ALA A 67 9.60 2.81 -10.69
CA ALA A 67 10.41 3.88 -10.11
C ALA A 67 11.40 4.50 -11.12
N ALA A 68 12.05 3.68 -11.94
CA ALA A 68 12.96 4.14 -12.97
C ALA A 68 12.26 5.05 -14.02
N ARG A 69 11.02 4.74 -14.42
CA ARG A 69 10.22 5.59 -15.33
C ARG A 69 9.90 6.97 -14.73
N HIS A 70 9.85 7.06 -13.40
CA HIS A 70 9.69 8.30 -12.63
C HIS A 70 11.01 9.03 -12.33
N GLY A 71 12.14 8.56 -12.88
CA GLY A 71 13.46 9.16 -12.63
C GLY A 71 14.00 8.89 -11.23
N TYR A 72 13.51 7.85 -10.55
CA TYR A 72 14.01 7.42 -9.25
C TYR A 72 14.99 6.25 -9.39
N GLN A 73 16.03 6.25 -8.57
CA GLN A 73 17.01 5.18 -8.43
C GLN A 73 16.84 4.46 -7.10
N LEU A 74 16.95 3.13 -7.12
CA LEU A 74 16.91 2.30 -5.91
C LEU A 74 18.03 2.71 -4.95
N VAL A 75 17.68 2.85 -3.67
CA VAL A 75 18.61 3.10 -2.57
C VAL A 75 18.71 1.87 -1.69
N ASP A 76 17.57 1.32 -1.27
CA ASP A 76 17.54 0.25 -0.29
C ASP A 76 16.26 -0.61 -0.39
N VAL A 77 16.36 -1.85 0.09
CA VAL A 77 15.25 -2.81 0.21
C VAL A 77 15.34 -3.50 1.57
N GLU A 78 14.34 -3.27 2.41
CA GLU A 78 14.22 -3.87 3.75
C GLU A 78 13.04 -4.84 3.79
N THR A 79 13.23 -6.05 4.33
CA THR A 79 12.14 -7.02 4.47
C THR A 79 11.22 -6.67 5.62
N TYR A 80 9.92 -6.77 5.42
CA TYR A 80 8.92 -6.72 6.49
C TYR A 80 8.36 -8.11 6.78
N THR A 81 8.59 -8.57 8.02
CA THR A 81 8.16 -9.88 8.51
C THR A 81 7.27 -9.68 9.73
N GLU A 82 6.09 -10.29 9.72
CA GLU A 82 5.18 -10.31 10.87
C GLU A 82 4.95 -11.75 11.28
N ASN A 83 5.07 -12.06 12.57
CA ASN A 83 4.83 -13.39 13.12
C ASN A 83 5.65 -14.52 12.45
N GLY A 84 6.82 -14.19 11.90
CA GLY A 84 7.69 -15.15 11.20
C GLY A 84 7.35 -15.36 9.72
N ASP A 85 6.31 -14.69 9.21
CA ASP A 85 5.94 -14.72 7.79
C ASP A 85 6.41 -13.44 7.09
N LEU A 86 7.05 -13.61 5.92
CA LEU A 86 7.36 -12.49 5.03
C LEU A 86 6.03 -11.89 4.53
N VAL A 87 5.83 -10.62 4.84
CA VAL A 87 4.65 -9.83 4.43
C VAL A 87 4.96 -8.99 3.20
N GLY A 88 6.17 -8.45 3.09
CA GLY A 88 6.57 -7.62 1.96
C GLY A 88 7.92 -6.94 2.16
N PHE A 89 8.12 -5.84 1.45
CA PHE A 89 9.37 -5.10 1.44
C PHE A 89 9.11 -3.59 1.52
N PHE A 90 9.87 -2.89 2.36
CA PHE A 90 10.02 -1.45 2.24
C PHE A 90 11.12 -1.17 1.23
N VAL A 91 10.79 -0.42 0.17
CA VAL A 91 11.73 -0.09 -0.89
C VAL A 91 11.90 1.41 -0.95
N SER A 92 13.12 1.88 -0.70
CA SER A 92 13.46 3.29 -0.73
C SER A 92 14.13 3.65 -2.05
N TYR A 93 13.67 4.75 -2.64
CA TYR A 93 14.25 5.33 -3.83
C TYR A 93 14.63 6.78 -3.60
N ARG A 94 15.65 7.24 -4.33
CA ARG A 94 16.02 8.66 -4.42
C ARG A 94 15.77 9.17 -5.82
N ARG A 95 15.35 10.42 -5.94
CA ARG A 95 15.23 11.07 -7.24
C ARG A 95 16.62 11.30 -7.80
N VAL A 96 16.87 10.81 -9.01
CA VAL A 96 18.06 11.22 -9.76
C VAL A 96 17.68 12.56 -10.37
N GLY A 97 18.43 13.62 -10.03
CA GLY A 97 18.23 14.92 -10.69
C GLY A 97 18.24 14.72 -12.21
N THR A 98 17.32 15.38 -12.91
CA THR A 98 17.28 15.32 -14.38
C THR A 98 18.70 15.60 -14.91
N PRO A 99 19.22 14.80 -15.85
CA PRO A 99 20.49 15.11 -16.50
C PRO A 99 20.47 16.51 -17.12
#